data_AF-A0A955PB00-F1
#
_entry.id   AF-A0A955PB00-F1
#
_cell.length_a   1.000
_cell.length_b   1.000
_cell.length_c   1.000
_cell.angle_alpha   90.00
_cell.angle_beta   90.00
_cell.angle_gamma   90.00
#
_symmetry.space_group_name_H-M   'P 1'
#
loop_
_entity.id
_entity.type
_entity.pdbx_description
1 polymer ?
#
loop_
_entity_poly.entity_id
_entity_poly.type
_entity_poly.pdbx_seq_one_letter_code
_entity_poly.pdbx_strand_id
1 'polypeptide(L)'
;AANHNEKHNIGCYFYGTKGVFHMGWLDGWNFYPVDGGPVIHEDPQLEDPDQQNIRGLWTNLLECIKSGDRPVCDIEIGHRSTNMSLLAMLSLKHGKSVDWDPDKEIILGDDEANKLLQREYRSPWKYPEA
;
A
#
# COMPACT_ATOMS: atom_id res chain seq x y z
N ALA A 1 1.08 -2.20 21.36
CA ALA A 1 -0.35 -2.38 21.63
C ALA A 1 -0.73 -3.73 21.05
N ALA A 2 -0.97 -4.74 21.88
CA ALA A 2 -1.51 -6.01 21.39
C ALA A 2 -3.03 -5.88 21.41
N ASN A 3 -3.66 -5.94 20.24
CA ASN A 3 -5.11 -6.02 20.18
C ASN A 3 -5.52 -7.45 20.55
N HIS A 4 -5.97 -7.64 21.80
CA HIS A 4 -6.37 -8.97 22.29
C HIS A 4 -7.62 -9.55 21.60
N ASN A 5 -8.28 -8.78 20.72
CA ASN A 5 -9.35 -9.30 19.85
C ASN A 5 -8.83 -10.06 18.63
N GLU A 6 -7.53 -9.98 18.32
CA GLU A 6 -6.95 -10.60 17.14
C GLU A 6 -6.30 -11.94 17.48
N LYS A 7 -6.52 -12.95 16.63
CA LYS A 7 -5.75 -14.22 16.69
C LYS A 7 -4.36 -14.07 16.07
N HIS A 8 -4.14 -13.02 15.25
CA HIS A 8 -2.93 -12.79 14.47
C HIS A 8 -2.52 -11.31 14.51
N ASN A 9 -1.21 -11.02 14.49
CA ASN A 9 -0.69 -9.65 14.58
C ASN A 9 -0.70 -8.88 13.23
N ILE A 10 -1.35 -9.41 12.20
CA ILE A 10 -1.30 -8.91 10.81
C ILE A 10 -2.73 -8.82 10.29
N GLY A 11 -3.10 -7.64 9.79
CA GLY A 11 -4.40 -7.39 9.20
C GLY A 11 -4.68 -5.90 9.05
N CYS A 12 -5.87 -5.55 8.59
CA CYS A 12 -6.35 -4.18 8.54
C CYS A 12 -7.84 -4.08 8.89
N TYR A 13 -8.20 -2.97 9.52
CA TYR A 13 -9.57 -2.64 9.88
C TYR A 13 -10.06 -1.47 9.05
N PHE A 14 -11.28 -1.61 8.55
CA PHE A 14 -12.02 -0.57 7.87
C PHE A 14 -13.29 -0.30 8.66
N TYR A 15 -13.38 0.91 9.22
CA TYR A 15 -14.54 1.36 9.98
C TYR A 15 -15.51 2.07 9.04
N GLY A 16 -16.71 1.51 8.88
CA GLY A 16 -17.76 2.06 8.02
C GLY A 16 -19.06 2.30 8.79
N THR A 17 -20.00 2.99 8.14
CA THR A 17 -21.31 3.30 8.74
C THR A 17 -22.22 2.09 8.94
N LYS A 18 -21.93 0.98 8.27
CA LYS A 18 -22.68 -0.28 8.37
C LYS A 18 -22.03 -1.31 9.29
N GLY A 19 -20.81 -1.05 9.77
CA GLY A 19 -20.04 -2.01 10.54
C GLY A 19 -18.55 -1.88 10.31
N VAL A 20 -17.82 -2.83 10.87
CA VAL A 20 -16.35 -2.91 10.76
C VAL A 20 -15.99 -4.10 9.89
N PHE A 21 -15.20 -3.87 8.85
CA PHE A 21 -14.59 -4.92 8.06
C PHE A 21 -13.16 -5.14 8.54
N HIS A 22 -12.86 -6.35 8.96
CA HIS A 22 -11.54 -6.78 9.41
C HIS A 22 -11.00 -7.79 8.40
N MET A 23 -9.98 -7.37 7.65
CA MET A 23 -9.19 -8.27 6.81
C MET A 23 -8.07 -8.85 7.67
N GLY A 24 -8.11 -10.16 7.91
CA GLY A 24 -7.06 -10.89 8.60
C GLY A 24 -5.88 -11.20 7.67
N TRP A 25 -5.16 -12.28 7.98
CA TRP A 25 -4.06 -12.78 7.13
C TRP A 25 -4.49 -14.08 6.43
N LEU A 26 -3.99 -15.23 6.89
CA LEU A 26 -4.35 -16.56 6.37
C LEU A 26 -5.63 -17.13 7.01
N ASP A 27 -6.37 -16.30 7.74
CA ASP A 27 -7.64 -16.64 8.38
C ASP A 27 -8.81 -15.89 7.76
N GLY A 28 -8.63 -15.31 6.57
CA GLY A 28 -9.71 -14.71 5.80
C GLY A 28 -10.15 -13.37 6.37
N TRP A 29 -11.45 -13.06 6.28
CA TRP A 29 -11.99 -11.79 6.74
C TRP A 29 -13.25 -11.95 7.58
N ASN A 30 -13.50 -10.94 8.41
CA ASN A 30 -14.71 -10.84 9.22
C ASN A 30 -15.39 -9.49 8.99
N PHE A 31 -16.72 -9.48 8.98
CA PHE A 31 -17.53 -8.26 9.02
C PHE A 31 -18.40 -8.27 10.28
N TYR A 32 -18.33 -7.17 11.03
CA TYR A 32 -19.07 -6.94 12.27
C TYR A 32 -20.16 -5.89 12.02
N PRO A 33 -21.43 -6.29 11.84
CA PRO A 33 -22.53 -5.35 11.61
C PRO A 33 -22.76 -4.41 12.80
N VAL A 34 -23.08 -3.14 12.52
CA VAL A 34 -23.41 -2.15 13.57
C VAL A 34 -24.76 -2.42 14.25
N ASP A 35 -25.67 -3.11 13.55
CA ASP A 35 -27.03 -3.43 14.03
C ASP A 35 -27.07 -4.61 15.02
N GLY A 36 -25.91 -5.17 15.38
CA GLY A 36 -25.83 -6.34 16.26
C GLY A 36 -26.20 -7.65 15.58
N GLY A 37 -26.29 -7.66 14.24
CA GLY A 37 -26.41 -8.89 13.47
C GLY A 37 -25.22 -9.84 13.66
N PRO A 38 -25.32 -11.09 13.17
CA PRO A 38 -24.26 -12.06 13.29
C PRO A 38 -22.98 -11.60 12.56
N VAL A 39 -21.82 -11.96 13.11
CA VAL A 39 -20.54 -11.76 12.44
C VAL A 39 -20.53 -12.59 11.16
N ILE A 40 -20.17 -11.97 10.05
CA ILE A 40 -19.99 -12.64 8.76
C ILE A 40 -18.51 -12.97 8.62
N HIS A 41 -18.22 -14.20 8.25
CA HIS A 41 -16.86 -14.68 8.04
C HIS A 41 -16.74 -15.32 6.66
N GLU A 42 -15.65 -15.03 5.96
CA GLU A 42 -15.24 -15.74 4.75
C GLU A 42 -13.79 -16.21 4.91
N ASP A 43 -13.55 -17.47 4.56
CA ASP A 43 -12.22 -18.06 4.49
C ASP A 43 -11.37 -17.37 3.42
N PRO A 44 -10.03 -17.35 3.55
CA PRO A 44 -9.18 -16.73 2.54
C PRO A 44 -9.20 -17.56 1.25
N GLN A 45 -9.16 -16.87 0.12
CA GLN A 45 -9.01 -17.50 -1.20
C GLN A 45 -7.56 -17.37 -1.65
N LEU A 46 -6.78 -18.43 -1.43
CA LEU A 46 -5.34 -18.46 -1.70
C LEU A 46 -5.02 -19.49 -2.79
N GLU A 47 -4.10 -19.15 -3.69
CA GLU A 47 -3.51 -20.10 -4.63
C GLU A 47 -2.39 -20.88 -3.94
N ASP A 48 -2.72 -22.05 -3.37
CA ASP A 48 -1.72 -22.98 -2.84
C ASP A 48 -0.83 -23.54 -3.98
N PRO A 49 0.47 -23.77 -3.72
CA PRO A 49 1.13 -23.84 -2.41
C PRO A 49 1.79 -22.53 -1.93
N ASP A 50 1.72 -21.44 -2.70
CA ASP A 50 2.48 -20.23 -2.38
C ASP A 50 1.76 -19.26 -1.44
N GLN A 51 0.43 -19.41 -1.27
CA GLN A 51 -0.43 -18.60 -0.39
C GLN A 51 -0.34 -17.09 -0.64
N GLN A 52 0.28 -16.69 -1.75
CA GLN A 52 0.62 -15.30 -2.07
C GLN A 52 0.26 -14.95 -3.51
N ASN A 53 -0.41 -15.86 -4.22
CA ASN A 53 -0.80 -15.75 -5.62
C ASN A 53 0.39 -15.36 -6.52
N ILE A 54 1.60 -15.81 -6.18
CA ILE A 54 2.84 -15.45 -6.88
C ILE A 54 2.75 -15.94 -8.32
N ARG A 55 2.26 -17.16 -8.52
CA ARG A 55 2.05 -17.73 -9.86
C ARG A 55 1.10 -16.88 -10.70
N GLY A 56 0.01 -16.39 -10.12
CA GLY A 56 -0.95 -15.51 -10.78
C GLY A 56 -0.28 -14.23 -11.31
N LEU A 57 0.55 -13.58 -10.49
CA LEU A 57 1.27 -12.36 -10.89
C LEU A 57 2.24 -12.59 -12.06
N TRP A 58 3.03 -13.67 -12.03
CA TRP A 58 3.93 -14.00 -13.14
C TRP A 58 3.20 -14.35 -14.42
N THR A 59 2.09 -15.09 -14.30
CA THR A 59 1.24 -15.45 -15.43
C THR A 59 0.70 -14.18 -16.10
N ASN A 60 0.14 -13.26 -15.30
CA ASN A 60 -0.35 -11.98 -15.79
C ASN A 60 0.75 -11.17 -16.50
N LEU A 61 1.95 -11.05 -15.91
CA LEU A 61 3.05 -10.34 -16.54
C LEU A 61 3.41 -10.91 -17.92
N LEU A 62 3.53 -12.24 -18.03
CA LEU A 62 3.90 -12.90 -19.28
C LEU A 62 2.79 -12.78 -20.35
N GLU A 63 1.53 -12.78 -19.94
CA GLU A 63 0.39 -12.55 -20.84
C GLU A 63 0.38 -11.11 -21.36
N CYS A 64 0.56 -10.12 -20.48
CA CYS A 64 0.65 -8.71 -20.86
C CYS A 64 1.82 -8.43 -21.81
N ILE A 65 2.97 -9.08 -21.63
CA ILE A 65 4.10 -8.97 -22.59
C ILE A 65 3.69 -9.46 -23.99
N LYS A 66 2.88 -10.53 -24.06
CA LYS A 66 2.44 -11.10 -25.35
C LYS A 66 1.32 -10.29 -25.99
N SER A 67 0.38 -9.77 -25.20
CA SER A 67 -0.78 -9.03 -25.71
C SER A 67 -0.52 -7.54 -25.91
N GLY A 68 0.45 -6.98 -25.19
CA GLY A 68 0.68 -5.54 -25.10
C GLY A 68 -0.23 -4.83 -24.10
N ASP A 69 -0.97 -5.58 -23.26
CA ASP A 69 -1.83 -5.02 -22.22
C ASP A 69 -1.03 -4.52 -21.01
N ARG A 70 -1.69 -3.74 -20.13
CA ARG A 70 -1.08 -3.33 -18.85
C ARG A 70 -1.16 -4.45 -17.82
N PRO A 71 -0.06 -4.75 -17.09
CA PRO A 71 -0.10 -5.65 -15.95
C PRO A 71 -1.03 -5.17 -14.84
N VAL A 72 -1.53 -6.10 -14.03
CA VAL A 72 -2.35 -5.79 -12.84
C VAL A 72 -1.63 -4.89 -11.83
N CYS A 73 -0.30 -5.01 -11.75
CA CYS A 73 0.58 -4.18 -10.95
C CYS A 73 1.62 -3.54 -11.89
N ASP A 74 1.20 -2.47 -12.57
CA ASP A 74 2.10 -1.71 -13.44
C ASP A 74 3.04 -0.80 -12.64
N ILE A 75 3.95 -0.14 -13.36
CA ILE A 75 4.98 0.70 -12.75
C ILE A 75 4.39 1.90 -11.99
N GLU A 76 3.24 2.42 -12.41
CA GLU A 76 2.61 3.58 -11.77
C GLU A 76 2.00 3.19 -10.43
N ILE A 77 1.36 2.01 -10.35
CA ILE A 77 0.90 1.43 -9.10
C ILE A 77 2.07 1.22 -8.14
N GLY A 78 3.18 0.67 -8.62
CA GLY A 78 4.40 0.45 -7.84
C GLY A 78 5.00 1.76 -7.30
N HIS A 79 5.07 2.80 -8.15
CA HIS A 79 5.52 4.14 -7.80
C HIS A 79 4.66 4.74 -6.68
N ARG A 80 3.34 4.80 -6.87
CA ARG A 80 2.39 5.36 -5.88
C ARG A 80 2.43 4.62 -4.55
N SER A 81 2.54 3.28 -4.59
CA SER A 81 2.64 2.45 -3.38
C SER A 81 3.93 2.73 -2.59
N THR A 82 5.03 2.96 -3.30
CA THR A 82 6.33 3.29 -2.70
C THR A 82 6.33 4.70 -2.12
N ASN A 83 5.74 5.68 -2.83
CA ASN A 83 5.68 7.09 -2.41
C ASN A 83 5.10 7.26 -1.02
N MET A 84 4.02 6.54 -0.67
CA MET A 84 3.41 6.61 0.65
C MET A 84 4.39 6.34 1.80
N SER A 85 5.18 5.27 1.70
CA SER A 85 6.18 4.93 2.73
C SER A 85 7.30 5.97 2.80
N LEU A 86 7.73 6.51 1.65
CA LEU A 86 8.76 7.54 1.59
C LEU A 86 8.29 8.87 2.18
N LEU A 87 7.05 9.28 1.90
CA LEU A 87 6.43 10.48 2.46
C LEU A 87 6.26 10.37 3.98
N ALA A 88 5.92 9.19 4.50
CA ALA A 88 5.87 8.96 5.95
C ALA A 88 7.25 9.14 6.61
N MET A 89 8.30 8.58 6.00
CA MET A 89 9.68 8.76 6.48
C MET A 89 10.14 10.22 6.38
N LEU A 90 9.73 10.92 5.32
CA LEU A 90 10.00 12.34 5.15
C LEU A 90 9.32 13.15 6.25
N SER A 91 8.02 12.93 6.49
CA SER A 91 7.26 13.60 7.55
C SER A 91 7.88 13.37 8.93
N LEU A 92 8.33 12.14 9.21
CA LEU A 92 9.06 11.81 10.44
C LEU A 92 10.35 12.64 10.56
N LYS A 93 11.15 12.73 9.49
CA LYS A 93 12.40 13.51 9.48
C LYS A 93 12.15 15.01 9.62
N HIS A 94 11.08 15.50 8.99
CA HIS A 94 10.67 16.90 9.02
C HIS A 94 10.06 17.31 10.37
N GLY A 95 9.51 16.36 11.12
CA GLY A 95 8.89 16.58 12.42
C GLY A 95 7.48 17.16 12.37
N LYS A 96 6.84 17.17 11.20
CA LYS A 96 5.44 17.60 11.02
C LYS A 96 4.77 16.86 9.87
N SER A 97 3.43 16.86 9.86
CA SER A 97 2.63 16.37 8.73
C SER A 97 2.91 17.19 7.48
N VAL A 98 2.77 16.56 6.32
CA VAL A 98 2.98 17.17 5.00
C VAL A 98 1.71 17.05 4.17
N ASP A 99 1.43 18.06 3.36
CA ASP A 99 0.32 18.05 2.39
C ASP A 99 0.89 17.80 1.00
N TRP A 100 0.46 16.72 0.36
CA TRP A 100 1.07 16.19 -0.86
C TRP A 100 0.19 16.45 -2.07
N ASP A 101 0.75 17.08 -3.11
CA ASP A 101 0.14 17.19 -4.44
C ASP A 101 0.57 15.98 -5.28
N PRO A 102 -0.30 14.98 -5.53
CA PRO A 102 0.08 13.78 -6.28
C PRO A 102 0.23 14.02 -7.78
N ASP A 103 -0.31 15.13 -8.31
CA ASP A 103 -0.20 15.44 -9.74
C ASP A 103 1.12 16.17 -10.04
N LYS A 104 1.56 17.03 -9.11
CA LYS A 104 2.84 17.75 -9.24
C LYS A 104 4.00 17.07 -8.53
N GLU A 105 3.72 16.09 -7.68
CA GLU A 105 4.67 15.39 -6.83
C GLU A 105 5.49 16.34 -5.93
N ILE A 106 4.81 17.28 -5.28
CA ILE A 106 5.42 18.24 -4.36
C ILE A 106 4.66 18.33 -3.04
N ILE A 107 5.35 18.83 -2.01
CA ILE A 107 4.73 19.20 -0.74
C ILE A 107 4.22 20.64 -0.83
N LEU A 108 2.93 20.85 -0.65
CA LEU A 108 2.28 22.15 -0.83
C LEU A 108 2.76 23.16 0.22
N GLY A 109 3.32 24.28 -0.24
CA GLY A 109 3.72 25.41 0.61
C GLY A 109 4.88 25.16 1.56
N ASP A 110 5.71 24.13 1.32
CA ASP A 110 6.81 23.75 2.23
C ASP A 110 8.13 23.45 1.49
N ASP A 111 8.89 24.50 1.21
CA ASP A 111 10.16 24.39 0.49
C ASP A 111 11.21 23.55 1.23
N GLU A 112 11.23 23.58 2.56
CA GLU A 112 12.18 22.77 3.35
C GLU A 112 11.84 21.29 3.28
N ALA A 113 10.55 20.92 3.29
CA ALA A 113 10.13 19.55 3.08
C ALA A 113 10.44 19.07 1.66
N ASN A 114 10.24 19.93 0.65
CA ASN A 114 10.54 19.59 -0.75
C ASN A 114 12.02 19.27 -0.97
N LYS A 115 12.95 19.88 -0.22
CA LYS A 115 14.38 19.49 -0.26
C LYS A 115 14.64 18.04 0.15
N LEU A 116 13.72 17.42 0.89
CA LEU A 116 13.83 16.03 1.34
C LEU A 116 13.29 15.02 0.32
N LEU A 117 12.60 15.47 -0.73
CA LEU A 117 12.08 14.61 -1.82
C LEU A 117 13.20 14.04 -2.70
N GLN A 118 14.35 14.72 -2.73
CA GLN A 118 15.54 14.28 -3.43
C GLN A 118 16.72 14.10 -2.48
N ARG A 119 17.65 13.24 -2.87
CA ARG A 119 18.94 13.10 -2.18
C ARG A 119 20.02 13.72 -3.05
N GLU A 120 20.99 14.36 -2.41
CA GLU A 120 22.22 14.72 -3.11
C GLU A 120 22.91 13.44 -3.60
N TYR A 121 23.15 13.36 -4.90
CA TYR A 121 23.85 12.23 -5.48
C TYR A 121 25.32 12.26 -5.09
N ARG A 122 25.87 11.08 -4.81
CA ARG A 122 27.28 10.93 -4.46
C ARG A 122 28.15 11.29 -5.67
N SER A 123 29.12 12.19 -5.49
CA SER A 123 30.11 12.51 -6.54
C SER A 123 30.88 11.25 -7.01
N PRO A 124 31.19 11.10 -8.33
CA PRO A 124 30.92 12.03 -9.43
C PRO A 124 29.56 11.81 -10.12
N TRP A 125 28.69 10.96 -9.55
CA TRP A 125 27.42 10.60 -10.16
C TRP A 125 26.45 11.77 -10.14
N LYS A 126 25.76 11.97 -11.26
CA LYS A 126 24.69 12.97 -11.43
C LYS A 126 23.41 12.25 -11.81
N TYR A 127 22.29 12.72 -11.29
CA TYR A 127 20.99 12.23 -11.73
C TYR A 127 20.75 12.67 -13.18
N PRO A 128 20.16 11.83 -14.05
CA PRO A 128 19.78 12.25 -15.39
C PRO A 128 18.79 13.41 -15.32
N GLU A 129 19.09 14.51 -16.02
CA GLU A 129 18.15 15.60 -16.23
C GLU A 129 17.22 15.23 -17.40
N ALA A 130 15.93 15.52 -17.27
CA ALA A 130 14.92 15.27 -18.30
C ALA A 130 14.94 16.31 -19.41
#